data_AF-A0A2S1SLR4-F1
#
_entry.id   AF-A0A2S1SLR4-F1
#
_cell.length_a   1.000
_cell.length_b   1.000
_cell.length_c   1.000
_cell.angle_alpha   90.00
_cell.angle_beta   90.00
_cell.angle_gamma   90.00
#
_symmetry.space_group_name_H-M   'P 1'
#
loop_
_entity.id
_entity.type
_entity.pdbx_description
1 polymer ?
#
loop_
_entity_poly.entity_id
_entity_poly.type
_entity_poly.pdbx_seq_one_letter_code
_entity_poly.pdbx_strand_id
1 'polypeptide(L)'
;MSRPPGEPVELAQLRGWLRASKGSLTFDSIARWAHASGRPVSTCTLRRALDGRLPTKNTVLAFARGTVHAHARGTADRHAVQAAEQAGEALWEAAASAARPPRPTPRMRYVPGLITTQAGLAKAMNRIRAEAGDPTLEELTARGQGRFSRSTLRRALHGEQLPNELLLTGFADACGASEETTTALLAARRRILAGPRPPAVYPCDIAERAEERRQQDEAARHWLAEPELDWYDQQLRDEEEAEHRRDVAWVDQLTDDELKALQQQAADSAKPGDLRIRLRDLTAQNRATRP
;
A
#
# COMPACT_ATOMS: atom_id res chain seq x y z
N MET A 1 -40.61 33.83 22.65
CA MET A 1 -40.13 33.23 21.38
C MET A 1 -38.63 33.48 21.28
N SER A 2 -37.82 32.50 21.69
CA SER A 2 -36.37 32.64 21.73
C SER A 2 -35.81 32.70 20.32
N ARG A 3 -35.08 33.78 20.01
CA ARG A 3 -34.40 34.00 18.74
C ARG A 3 -33.44 32.82 18.52
N PRO A 4 -33.60 31.98 17.49
CA PRO A 4 -32.65 30.91 17.22
C PRO A 4 -31.25 31.53 17.05
N PRO A 5 -30.19 30.82 17.45
CA PRO A 5 -28.81 31.30 17.36
C PRO A 5 -28.57 31.89 15.97
N GLY A 6 -28.07 33.14 15.97
CA GLY A 6 -28.20 34.08 14.86
C GLY A 6 -27.97 33.44 13.50
N GLU A 7 -29.02 33.39 12.70
CA GLU A 7 -28.92 33.06 11.28
C GLU A 7 -27.86 33.99 10.64
N PRO A 8 -26.88 33.45 9.89
CA PRO A 8 -25.92 34.28 9.16
C PRO A 8 -26.66 35.30 8.29
N VAL A 9 -26.21 36.56 8.27
CA VAL A 9 -26.85 37.64 7.51
C VAL A 9 -26.98 37.27 6.04
N GLU A 10 -26.00 36.55 5.51
CA GLU A 10 -25.92 36.06 4.14
C GLU A 10 -27.00 35.00 3.85
N LEU A 11 -27.31 34.13 4.82
CA LEU A 11 -28.40 33.16 4.67
C LEU A 11 -29.77 33.86 4.66
N ALA A 12 -29.94 34.88 5.51
CA ALA A 12 -31.14 35.71 5.51
C ALA A 12 -31.30 36.48 4.19
N GLN A 13 -30.21 37.00 3.61
CA GLN A 13 -30.20 37.64 2.30
C GLN A 13 -30.59 36.67 1.17
N LEU A 14 -30.01 35.46 1.15
CA LEU A 14 -30.39 34.43 0.19
C LEU A 14 -31.88 34.10 0.27
N ARG A 15 -32.45 33.98 1.48
CA ARG A 15 -33.88 33.73 1.67
C ARG A 15 -34.74 34.91 1.27
N GLY A 16 -34.31 36.13 1.58
CA GLY A 16 -34.97 37.35 1.13
C GLY A 16 -35.06 37.39 -0.39
N TRP A 17 -33.96 37.08 -1.07
CA TRP A 17 -33.92 36.98 -2.53
C TRP A 17 -34.84 35.89 -3.07
N LEU A 18 -34.81 34.67 -2.51
CA LEU A 18 -35.71 33.58 -2.94
C LEU A 18 -37.20 33.95 -2.76
N ARG A 19 -37.56 34.65 -1.67
CA ARG A 19 -38.95 35.13 -1.44
C ARG A 19 -39.34 36.21 -2.44
N ALA A 20 -38.43 37.16 -2.72
CA ALA A 20 -38.67 38.21 -3.70
C ALA A 20 -38.84 37.63 -5.12
N SER A 21 -37.94 36.74 -5.54
CA SER A 21 -37.99 36.06 -6.85
C SER A 21 -39.24 35.21 -7.04
N LYS A 22 -39.71 34.57 -5.96
CA LYS A 22 -41.00 33.83 -5.96
C LYS A 22 -42.17 34.77 -6.26
N GLY A 23 -42.24 35.92 -5.60
CA GLY A 23 -43.41 36.81 -5.64
C GLY A 23 -44.70 36.06 -5.32
N SER A 24 -45.68 36.14 -6.21
CA SER A 24 -46.99 35.47 -6.11
C SER A 24 -47.02 34.02 -6.65
N LEU A 25 -45.91 33.51 -7.17
CA LEU A 25 -45.87 32.17 -7.78
C LEU A 25 -46.07 31.06 -6.74
N THR A 26 -46.75 29.99 -7.14
CA THR A 26 -46.83 28.78 -6.32
C THR A 26 -45.56 27.95 -6.46
N PHE A 27 -45.20 27.19 -5.43
CA PHE A 27 -44.04 26.27 -5.51
C PHE A 27 -44.25 25.18 -6.57
N ASP A 28 -45.49 24.77 -6.83
CA ASP A 28 -45.82 23.80 -7.87
C ASP A 28 -45.49 24.35 -9.27
N SER A 29 -45.88 25.60 -9.54
CA SER A 29 -45.52 26.31 -10.76
C SER A 29 -43.99 26.36 -10.95
N ILE A 30 -43.25 26.75 -9.91
CA ILE A 30 -41.78 26.84 -9.99
C ILE A 30 -41.15 25.46 -10.23
N ALA A 31 -41.59 24.43 -9.50
CA ALA A 31 -41.08 23.07 -9.64
C ALA A 31 -41.34 22.50 -11.05
N ARG A 32 -42.55 22.72 -11.58
CA ARG A 32 -42.94 22.28 -12.92
C ARG A 32 -42.08 22.94 -14.00
N TRP A 33 -41.86 24.25 -13.91
CA TRP A 33 -41.01 24.96 -14.86
C TRP A 33 -39.53 24.61 -14.72
N ALA A 34 -39.02 24.44 -13.50
CA ALA A 34 -37.66 23.96 -13.28
C ALA A 34 -37.44 22.57 -13.89
N HIS A 35 -38.42 21.67 -13.76
CA HIS A 35 -38.40 20.34 -14.38
C HIS A 35 -38.39 20.43 -15.90
N ALA A 36 -39.30 21.22 -16.50
CA ALA A 36 -39.35 21.43 -17.95
C ALA A 36 -38.04 22.01 -18.53
N SER A 37 -37.33 22.81 -17.74
CA SER A 37 -36.05 23.41 -18.13
C SER A 37 -34.81 22.59 -17.72
N GLY A 38 -34.99 21.29 -17.40
CA GLY A 38 -33.90 20.32 -17.18
C GLY A 38 -33.30 20.29 -15.77
N ARG A 39 -33.93 20.94 -14.77
CA ARG A 39 -33.49 20.92 -13.36
C ARG A 39 -34.62 20.45 -12.45
N PRO A 40 -34.90 19.14 -12.38
CA PRO A 40 -36.01 18.62 -11.57
C PRO A 40 -35.80 18.91 -10.08
N VAL A 41 -36.81 19.49 -9.44
CA VAL A 41 -36.82 19.76 -8.00
C VAL A 41 -38.24 19.62 -7.46
N SER A 42 -38.39 18.98 -6.29
CA SER A 42 -39.71 18.79 -5.68
C SER A 42 -40.24 20.07 -5.04
N THR A 43 -41.56 20.24 -4.99
CA THR A 43 -42.23 21.36 -4.29
C THR A 43 -41.84 21.43 -2.80
N CYS A 44 -41.70 20.26 -2.16
CA CYS A 44 -41.26 20.15 -0.76
C CYS A 44 -39.83 20.68 -0.58
N THR A 45 -38.92 20.40 -1.52
CA THR A 45 -37.53 20.90 -1.50
C THR A 45 -37.49 22.43 -1.61
N LEU A 46 -38.30 23.02 -2.50
CA LEU A 46 -38.38 24.48 -2.65
C LEU A 46 -38.95 25.16 -1.39
N ARG A 47 -39.94 24.54 -0.73
CA ARG A 47 -40.46 25.05 0.55
C ARG A 47 -39.39 24.98 1.65
N ARG A 48 -38.70 23.84 1.77
CA ARG A 48 -37.60 23.66 2.74
C ARG A 48 -36.44 24.63 2.54
N ALA A 49 -36.19 25.07 1.31
CA ALA A 49 -35.15 26.05 1.01
C ALA A 49 -35.39 27.43 1.68
N LEU A 50 -36.65 27.78 1.97
CA LEU A 50 -37.01 29.06 2.57
C LEU A 50 -37.04 29.06 4.11
N ASP A 51 -37.25 27.90 4.73
CA ASP A 51 -37.59 27.81 6.16
C ASP A 51 -36.55 27.02 7.00
N GLY A 52 -35.50 26.47 6.37
CA GLY A 52 -34.73 25.36 6.96
C GLY A 52 -33.22 25.56 7.12
N ARG A 53 -32.45 24.64 6.54
CA ARG A 53 -30.97 24.69 6.48
C ARG A 53 -30.56 25.43 5.20
N LEU A 54 -29.26 25.69 5.01
CA LEU A 54 -28.72 26.18 3.74
C LEU A 54 -29.17 25.23 2.60
N PRO A 55 -29.95 25.70 1.60
CA PRO A 55 -30.35 24.87 0.48
C PRO A 55 -29.12 24.44 -0.33
N THR A 56 -29.22 23.37 -1.13
CA THR A 56 -28.11 23.01 -2.02
C THR A 56 -27.97 24.02 -3.15
N LYS A 57 -26.76 24.20 -3.72
CA LYS A 57 -26.52 25.07 -4.88
C LYS A 57 -27.47 24.77 -6.03
N ASN A 58 -27.66 23.47 -6.34
CA ASN A 58 -28.57 23.05 -7.40
C ASN A 58 -30.04 23.42 -7.11
N THR A 59 -30.47 23.37 -5.84
CA THR A 59 -31.82 23.83 -5.46
C THR A 59 -32.01 25.32 -5.74
N VAL A 60 -31.01 26.16 -5.45
CA VAL A 60 -31.07 27.60 -5.72
C VAL A 60 -31.12 27.89 -7.22
N LEU A 61 -30.28 27.21 -8.02
CA LEU A 61 -30.27 27.34 -9.48
C LEU A 61 -31.60 26.88 -10.10
N ALA A 62 -32.14 25.75 -9.65
CA ALA A 62 -33.44 25.25 -10.10
C ALA A 62 -34.58 26.22 -9.74
N PHE A 63 -34.52 26.83 -8.55
CA PHE A 63 -35.48 27.86 -8.12
C PHE A 63 -35.41 29.09 -9.03
N ALA A 64 -34.21 29.64 -9.26
CA ALA A 64 -33.97 30.81 -10.11
C ALA A 64 -34.54 30.59 -11.52
N ARG A 65 -34.12 29.49 -12.16
CA ARG A 65 -34.60 29.10 -13.49
C ARG A 65 -36.12 28.91 -13.52
N GLY A 66 -36.67 28.17 -12.56
CA GLY A 66 -38.12 27.94 -12.46
C GLY A 66 -38.92 29.23 -12.31
N THR A 67 -38.44 30.20 -11.52
CA THR A 67 -39.12 31.50 -11.35
C THR A 67 -39.11 32.34 -12.62
N VAL A 68 -37.98 32.41 -13.34
CA VAL A 68 -37.88 33.20 -14.58
C VAL A 68 -38.80 32.61 -15.65
N HIS A 69 -38.80 31.28 -15.84
CA HIS A 69 -39.72 30.63 -16.77
C HIS A 69 -41.18 30.77 -16.37
N ALA A 70 -41.50 30.72 -15.07
CA ALA A 70 -42.87 30.89 -14.59
C ALA A 70 -43.42 32.30 -14.87
N HIS A 71 -42.63 33.35 -14.63
CA HIS A 71 -43.01 34.73 -14.94
C HIS A 71 -43.15 34.98 -16.44
N ALA A 72 -42.25 34.39 -17.24
CA ALA A 72 -42.28 34.48 -18.70
C ALA A 72 -43.27 33.50 -19.37
N ARG A 73 -44.07 32.75 -18.58
CA ARG A 73 -44.98 31.69 -19.07
C ARG A 73 -44.32 30.70 -20.04
N GLY A 74 -43.06 30.38 -19.79
CA GLY A 74 -42.27 29.40 -20.55
C GLY A 74 -41.32 30.01 -21.59
N THR A 75 -41.58 31.20 -22.10
CA THR A 75 -40.75 31.86 -23.14
C THR A 75 -39.73 32.82 -22.51
N ALA A 76 -38.94 32.32 -21.57
CA ALA A 76 -37.91 33.13 -20.92
C ALA A 76 -36.71 33.36 -21.85
N ASP A 77 -36.22 34.59 -21.90
CA ASP A 77 -34.93 34.92 -22.50
C ASP A 77 -33.80 34.19 -21.75
N ARG A 78 -32.89 33.58 -22.50
CA ARG A 78 -31.71 32.86 -21.98
C ARG A 78 -30.85 33.76 -21.11
N HIS A 79 -30.72 35.04 -21.47
CA HIS A 79 -29.95 36.00 -20.68
C HIS A 79 -30.59 36.27 -19.31
N ALA A 80 -31.92 36.40 -19.25
CA ALA A 80 -32.64 36.58 -18.00
C ALA A 80 -32.50 35.36 -17.08
N VAL A 81 -32.56 34.14 -17.64
CA VAL A 81 -32.33 32.90 -16.87
C VAL A 81 -30.90 32.86 -16.31
N GLN A 82 -29.90 33.16 -17.14
CA GLN A 82 -28.49 33.14 -16.73
C GLN A 82 -28.20 34.20 -15.66
N ALA A 83 -28.73 35.41 -15.79
CA ALA A 83 -28.56 36.47 -14.80
C ALA A 83 -29.17 36.09 -13.43
N ALA A 84 -30.36 35.47 -13.43
CA ALA A 84 -30.99 34.99 -12.20
C ALA A 84 -30.22 33.82 -11.55
N GLU A 85 -29.70 32.89 -12.36
CA GLU A 85 -28.85 31.80 -11.88
C GLU A 85 -27.56 32.32 -11.24
N GLN A 86 -26.88 33.27 -11.89
CA GLN A 86 -25.65 33.90 -11.37
C GLN A 86 -25.90 34.68 -10.07
N ALA A 87 -26.99 35.43 -9.99
CA ALA A 87 -27.36 36.15 -8.75
C ALA A 87 -27.65 35.18 -7.59
N GLY A 88 -28.39 34.10 -7.87
CA GLY A 88 -28.67 33.06 -6.88
C GLY A 88 -27.40 32.30 -6.44
N GLU A 89 -26.50 32.01 -7.37
CA GLU A 89 -25.21 31.36 -7.11
C GLU A 89 -24.31 32.22 -6.23
N ALA A 90 -24.15 33.51 -6.54
CA ALA A 90 -23.34 34.43 -5.73
C ALA A 90 -23.85 34.54 -4.28
N LEU A 91 -25.17 34.65 -4.10
CA LEU A 91 -25.79 34.67 -2.77
C LEU A 91 -25.64 33.33 -2.04
N TRP A 92 -25.73 32.21 -2.77
CA TRP A 92 -25.51 30.89 -2.19
C TRP A 92 -24.06 30.71 -1.72
N GLU A 93 -23.08 31.17 -2.48
CA GLU A 93 -21.66 31.08 -2.11
C GLU A 93 -21.33 31.91 -0.88
N ALA A 94 -21.86 33.13 -0.79
CA ALA A 94 -21.75 33.96 0.40
C ALA A 94 -22.37 33.28 1.63
N ALA A 95 -23.60 32.76 1.49
CA ALA A 95 -24.29 32.04 2.57
C ALA A 95 -23.59 30.73 2.96
N ALA A 96 -23.01 30.01 1.99
CA ALA A 96 -22.27 28.78 2.23
C ALA A 96 -20.97 29.02 2.99
N SER A 97 -20.24 30.08 2.62
CA SER A 97 -19.02 30.53 3.30
C SER A 97 -19.32 30.94 4.75
N ALA A 98 -20.39 31.71 4.96
CA ALA A 98 -20.80 32.15 6.30
C ALA A 98 -21.31 31.01 7.18
N ALA A 99 -22.07 30.06 6.62
CA ALA A 99 -22.59 28.91 7.35
C ALA A 99 -21.52 27.86 7.68
N ARG A 100 -20.42 27.84 6.93
CA ARG A 100 -19.26 26.98 7.15
C ARG A 100 -18.01 27.86 7.20
N PRO A 101 -17.84 28.67 8.27
CA PRO A 101 -16.61 29.43 8.40
C PRO A 101 -15.44 28.44 8.28
N PRO A 102 -14.38 28.78 7.53
CA PRO A 102 -13.22 27.91 7.44
C PRO A 102 -12.80 27.62 8.87
N ARG A 103 -12.95 26.36 9.29
CA ARG A 103 -12.50 25.98 10.62
C ARG A 103 -11.02 26.35 10.64
N PRO A 104 -10.56 27.22 11.55
CA PRO A 104 -9.13 27.31 11.79
C PRO A 104 -8.75 25.94 12.30
N THR A 105 -8.26 25.08 11.39
CA THR A 105 -7.59 23.87 11.82
C THR A 105 -6.43 24.39 12.66
N PRO A 106 -6.36 24.07 13.97
CA PRO A 106 -5.12 24.33 14.69
C PRO A 106 -4.05 23.69 13.81
N ARG A 107 -3.09 24.49 13.34
CA ARG A 107 -1.99 24.01 12.51
C ARG A 107 -1.13 23.13 13.41
N MET A 108 -1.61 21.92 13.68
CA MET A 108 -0.81 20.87 14.28
C MET A 108 0.31 20.62 13.28
N ARG A 109 1.53 20.99 13.68
CA ARG A 109 2.73 20.77 12.89
C ARG A 109 2.77 19.28 12.53
N TYR A 110 2.94 18.96 11.26
CA TYR A 110 2.92 17.58 10.81
C TYR A 110 4.09 16.80 11.43
N VAL A 111 3.71 15.75 12.18
CA VAL A 111 4.63 14.74 12.65
C VAL A 111 4.48 13.53 11.73
N PRO A 112 5.52 13.18 10.95
CA PRO A 112 5.51 12.01 10.10
C PRO A 112 5.17 10.72 10.87
N GLY A 113 4.22 9.94 10.37
CA GLY A 113 3.81 8.68 10.97
C GLY A 113 4.75 7.51 10.68
N LEU A 114 4.20 6.30 10.54
CA LEU A 114 4.96 5.10 10.17
C LEU A 114 5.37 5.17 8.69
N ILE A 115 6.64 5.53 8.45
CA ILE A 115 7.26 5.52 7.11
C ILE A 115 8.28 4.38 7.06
N THR A 116 8.15 3.53 6.04
CA THR A 116 9.00 2.36 5.81
C THR A 116 9.66 2.35 4.42
N THR A 117 9.36 3.33 3.57
CA THR A 117 9.87 3.41 2.19
C THR A 117 10.54 4.75 1.91
N GLN A 118 11.52 4.73 0.99
CA GLN A 118 12.24 5.94 0.56
C GLN A 118 11.31 6.98 -0.08
N ALA A 119 10.37 6.54 -0.94
CA ALA A 119 9.36 7.42 -1.53
C ALA A 119 8.44 8.05 -0.46
N GLY A 120 8.07 7.27 0.58
CA GLY A 120 7.30 7.78 1.71
C GLY A 120 8.06 8.85 2.50
N LEU A 121 9.36 8.68 2.70
CA LEU A 121 10.23 9.67 3.35
C LEU A 121 10.32 10.97 2.55
N ALA A 122 10.51 10.87 1.23
CA ALA A 122 10.52 12.03 0.33
C ALA A 122 9.20 12.80 0.36
N LYS A 123 8.05 12.09 0.37
CA LYS A 123 6.73 12.70 0.51
C LYS A 123 6.56 13.44 1.84
N ALA A 124 7.04 12.85 2.94
CA ALA A 124 7.01 13.49 4.25
C ALA A 124 7.87 14.76 4.30
N MET A 125 9.08 14.74 3.71
CA MET A 125 9.92 15.93 3.61
C MET A 125 9.24 17.05 2.79
N ASN A 126 8.64 16.73 1.65
CA ASN A 126 7.91 17.74 0.86
C ASN A 126 6.72 18.33 1.62
N ARG A 127 6.02 17.53 2.44
CA ARG A 127 4.94 18.04 3.28
C ARG A 127 5.44 19.00 4.36
N ILE A 128 6.55 18.67 5.02
CA ILE A 128 7.19 19.57 6.01
C ILE A 128 7.60 20.88 5.34
N ARG A 129 8.16 20.81 4.13
CA ARG A 129 8.53 21.99 3.33
C ARG A 129 7.30 22.86 3.01
N ALA A 130 6.18 22.27 2.62
CA ALA A 130 4.94 23.00 2.36
C ALA A 130 4.41 23.70 3.61
N GLU A 131 4.49 23.05 4.78
CA GLU A 131 4.08 23.66 6.05
C GLU A 131 4.99 24.81 6.48
N ALA A 132 6.26 24.78 6.08
CA ALA A 132 7.21 25.86 6.27
C ALA A 132 7.04 27.03 5.27
N GLY A 133 6.04 26.98 4.39
CA GLY A 133 5.76 28.01 3.38
C GLY A 133 6.49 27.81 2.05
N ASP A 134 6.84 26.58 1.70
CA ASP A 134 7.50 26.21 0.43
C ASP A 134 8.80 26.97 0.14
N PRO A 135 9.75 27.07 1.10
CA PRO A 135 11.02 27.76 0.88
C PRO A 135 11.76 27.18 -0.32
N THR A 136 12.48 28.02 -1.06
CA THR A 136 13.25 27.59 -2.23
C THR A 136 14.39 26.66 -1.82
N LEU A 137 14.89 25.83 -2.74
CA LEU A 137 16.02 24.94 -2.43
C LEU A 137 17.28 25.73 -2.05
N GLU A 138 17.46 26.93 -2.62
CA GLU A 138 18.56 27.83 -2.28
C GLU A 138 18.44 28.35 -0.84
N GLU A 139 17.26 28.82 -0.45
CA GLU A 139 16.97 29.23 0.93
C GLU A 139 17.20 28.11 1.93
N LEU A 140 16.75 26.89 1.62
CA LEU A 140 16.95 25.74 2.49
C LEU A 140 18.43 25.40 2.66
N THR A 141 19.24 25.49 1.59
CA THR A 141 20.69 25.27 1.70
C THR A 141 21.41 26.37 2.47
N ALA A 142 20.97 27.62 2.32
CA ALA A 142 21.51 28.75 3.07
C ALA A 142 21.19 28.63 4.56
N ARG A 143 19.94 28.29 4.90
CA ARG A 143 19.49 28.02 6.29
C ARG A 143 20.13 26.77 6.89
N GLY A 144 20.40 25.76 6.06
CA GLY A 144 21.07 24.51 6.45
C GLY A 144 22.57 24.64 6.71
N GLN A 145 23.16 25.83 6.60
CA GLN A 145 24.55 26.15 6.95
C GLN A 145 25.60 25.20 6.31
N GLY A 146 25.35 24.76 5.07
CA GLY A 146 26.28 23.88 4.35
C GLY A 146 26.28 22.41 4.79
N ARG A 147 25.35 21.97 5.65
CA ARG A 147 25.21 20.55 6.05
C ARG A 147 24.84 19.62 4.88
N PHE A 148 24.33 20.18 3.79
CA PHE A 148 23.99 19.45 2.57
C PHE A 148 24.10 20.37 1.35
N SER A 149 24.39 19.76 0.19
CA SER A 149 24.39 20.48 -1.09
C SER A 149 22.97 20.55 -1.68
N ARG A 150 22.73 21.53 -2.57
CA ARG A 150 21.46 21.68 -3.30
C ARG A 150 21.11 20.43 -4.11
N SER A 151 22.09 19.81 -4.75
CA SER A 151 21.87 18.61 -5.58
C SER A 151 21.46 17.41 -4.71
N THR A 152 22.12 17.21 -3.56
CA THR A 152 21.77 16.15 -2.61
C THR A 152 20.36 16.34 -2.06
N LEU A 153 19.99 17.56 -1.66
CA LEU A 153 18.64 17.86 -1.17
C LEU A 153 17.58 17.61 -2.25
N ARG A 154 17.84 18.03 -3.50
CA ARG A 154 16.95 17.77 -4.63
C ARG A 154 16.70 16.27 -4.84
N ARG A 155 17.75 15.46 -4.88
CA ARG A 155 17.65 14.00 -5.04
C ARG A 155 16.88 13.36 -3.89
N ALA A 156 17.10 13.82 -2.65
CA ALA A 156 16.35 13.34 -1.49
C ALA A 156 14.85 13.69 -1.56
N LEU A 157 14.51 14.92 -1.96
CA LEU A 157 13.12 15.36 -2.11
C LEU A 157 12.37 14.67 -3.26
N HIS A 158 13.08 14.21 -4.30
CA HIS A 158 12.50 13.37 -5.35
C HIS A 158 12.49 11.88 -5.01
N GLY A 159 13.05 11.48 -3.86
CA GLY A 159 13.16 10.08 -3.47
C GLY A 159 14.13 9.28 -4.32
N GLU A 160 15.07 9.93 -5.01
CA GLU A 160 16.12 9.28 -5.82
C GLU A 160 17.31 8.82 -4.97
N GLN A 161 17.50 9.43 -3.79
CA GLN A 161 18.57 9.09 -2.85
C GLN A 161 18.04 9.09 -1.42
N LEU A 162 18.43 8.09 -0.63
CA LEU A 162 18.11 8.05 0.80
C LEU A 162 18.95 9.12 1.53
N PRO A 163 18.33 10.10 2.22
CA PRO A 163 19.07 11.14 2.93
C PRO A 163 19.85 10.57 4.13
N ASN A 164 21.02 11.16 4.41
CA ASN A 164 21.80 10.87 5.61
C ASN A 164 21.22 11.62 6.84
N GLU A 165 21.68 11.30 8.03
CA GLU A 165 21.16 11.89 9.28
C GLU A 165 21.45 13.39 9.39
N LEU A 166 22.62 13.83 8.91
CA LEU A 166 23.01 15.25 8.87
C LEU A 166 22.11 16.08 7.95
N LEU A 167 21.70 15.52 6.80
CA LEU A 167 20.77 16.16 5.88
C LEU A 167 19.38 16.25 6.51
N LEU A 168 18.88 15.17 7.11
CA LEU A 168 17.54 15.17 7.74
C LEU A 168 17.44 16.18 8.89
N THR A 169 18.45 16.23 9.76
CA THR A 169 18.50 17.20 10.88
C THR A 169 18.64 18.62 10.37
N GLY A 170 19.60 18.89 9.47
CA GLY A 170 19.75 20.22 8.86
C GLY A 170 18.52 20.68 8.07
N PHE A 171 17.82 19.76 7.39
CA PHE A 171 16.58 20.05 6.67
C PHE A 171 15.44 20.40 7.64
N ALA A 172 15.29 19.64 8.73
CA ALA A 172 14.28 19.91 9.73
C ALA A 172 14.50 21.25 10.42
N ASP A 173 15.75 21.56 10.79
CA ASP A 173 16.15 22.86 11.35
C ASP A 173 15.85 24.01 10.37
N ALA A 174 16.22 23.86 9.09
CA ALA A 174 16.00 24.87 8.05
C ALA A 174 14.50 25.15 7.77
N CYS A 175 13.65 24.16 8.00
CA CYS A 175 12.18 24.26 7.91
C CYS A 175 11.53 24.73 9.22
N GLY A 176 12.28 24.88 10.33
CA GLY A 176 11.72 25.18 11.64
C GLY A 176 10.79 24.08 12.19
N ALA A 177 11.04 22.83 11.81
CA ALA A 177 10.28 21.68 12.27
C ALA A 177 10.50 21.43 13.77
N SER A 178 9.55 20.76 14.43
CA SER A 178 9.72 20.39 15.85
C SER A 178 10.75 19.26 16.01
N GLU A 179 11.25 19.11 17.24
CA GLU A 179 12.13 17.99 17.61
C GLU A 179 11.46 16.63 17.39
N GLU A 180 10.14 16.54 17.65
CA GLU A 180 9.33 15.34 17.37
C GLU A 180 9.35 14.98 15.88
N THR A 181 9.16 15.96 14.99
CA THR A 181 9.22 15.76 13.54
C THR A 181 10.61 15.31 13.10
N THR A 182 11.67 15.89 13.66
CA THR A 182 13.06 15.50 13.39
C THR A 182 13.33 14.06 13.82
N THR A 183 12.89 13.69 15.03
CA THR A 183 13.02 12.34 15.57
C THR A 183 12.26 11.33 14.73
N ALA A 184 11.05 11.68 14.26
CA ALA A 184 10.25 10.84 13.37
C ALA A 184 10.92 10.60 12.01
N LEU A 185 11.56 11.61 11.41
CA LEU A 185 12.33 11.46 10.17
C LEU A 185 13.54 10.53 10.35
N LEU A 186 14.28 10.68 11.44
CA LEU A 186 15.40 9.80 11.77
C LEU A 186 14.95 8.36 12.03
N ALA A 187 13.84 8.18 12.75
CA ALA A 187 13.23 6.87 12.96
C ALA A 187 12.78 6.23 11.64
N ALA A 188 12.16 7.00 10.73
CA ALA A 188 11.81 6.52 9.40
C ALA A 188 13.02 6.05 8.60
N ARG A 189 14.12 6.82 8.61
CA ARG A 189 15.39 6.42 7.97
C ARG A 189 15.91 5.10 8.53
N ARG A 190 15.94 4.94 9.86
CA ARG A 190 16.39 3.70 10.50
C ARG A 190 15.54 2.50 10.09
N ARG A 191 14.22 2.66 9.98
CA ARG A 191 13.32 1.59 9.49
C ARG A 191 13.60 1.22 8.03
N ILE A 192 13.85 2.21 7.17
CA ILE A 192 14.19 1.95 5.76
C ILE A 192 15.50 1.18 5.65
N LEU A 193 16.52 1.55 6.43
CA LEU A 193 17.82 0.87 6.45
C LEU A 193 17.75 -0.54 7.07
N ALA A 194 16.91 -0.74 8.08
CA ALA A 194 16.65 -2.06 8.64
C ALA A 194 15.96 -3.01 7.64
N GLY A 195 15.46 -2.48 6.52
CA GLY A 195 14.71 -3.23 5.52
C GLY A 195 13.30 -3.55 5.99
N PRO A 196 12.53 -4.28 5.16
CA PRO A 196 11.27 -4.86 5.60
C PRO A 196 11.54 -5.69 6.84
N ARG A 197 10.83 -5.43 7.94
CA ARG A 197 10.83 -6.35 9.07
C ARG A 197 10.45 -7.71 8.47
N PRO A 198 11.26 -8.78 8.67
CA PRO A 198 10.83 -10.09 8.21
C PRO A 198 9.42 -10.30 8.75
N PRO A 199 8.51 -10.87 7.94
CA PRO A 199 7.16 -11.18 8.42
C PRO A 199 7.34 -11.86 9.77
N ALA A 200 6.60 -11.42 10.78
CA ALA A 200 6.64 -12.09 12.07
C ALA A 200 6.28 -13.53 11.78
N VAL A 201 7.29 -14.40 11.72
CA VAL A 201 7.08 -15.83 11.55
C VAL A 201 6.40 -16.20 12.85
N TYR A 202 5.09 -16.40 12.76
CA TYR A 202 4.31 -16.71 13.92
C TYR A 202 4.91 -18.01 14.47
N PRO A 203 5.21 -18.10 15.77
CA PRO A 203 5.75 -19.34 16.33
C PRO A 203 4.87 -20.56 16.03
N CYS A 204 3.56 -20.34 15.84
CA CYS A 204 2.64 -21.36 15.37
C CYS A 204 2.94 -21.81 13.94
N ASP A 205 3.28 -20.94 12.98
CA ASP A 205 3.62 -21.36 11.61
C ASP A 205 4.85 -22.30 11.58
N ILE A 206 5.81 -22.09 12.48
CA ILE A 206 6.98 -22.98 12.62
C ILE A 206 6.55 -24.32 13.23
N ALA A 207 5.72 -24.29 14.27
CA ALA A 207 5.18 -25.49 14.90
C ALA A 207 4.28 -26.29 13.94
N GLU A 208 3.43 -25.62 13.17
CA GLU A 208 2.57 -26.19 12.14
C GLU A 208 3.40 -26.81 11.01
N ARG A 209 4.40 -26.12 10.46
CA ARG A 209 5.31 -26.74 9.46
C ARG A 209 6.15 -27.88 10.02
N ALA A 210 6.43 -27.90 11.33
CA ALA A 210 7.10 -29.02 11.96
C ALA A 210 6.14 -30.22 12.13
N GLU A 211 4.88 -29.95 12.47
CA GLU A 211 3.81 -30.95 12.56
C GLU A 211 3.47 -31.54 11.19
N GLU A 212 3.34 -30.72 10.16
CA GLU A 212 3.13 -31.17 8.77
C GLU A 212 4.26 -32.08 8.30
N ARG A 213 5.52 -31.75 8.62
CA ARG A 213 6.66 -32.63 8.33
C ARG A 213 6.58 -33.95 9.08
N ARG A 214 6.21 -33.93 10.37
CA ARG A 214 5.97 -35.17 11.13
C ARG A 214 4.86 -36.02 10.52
N GLN A 215 3.75 -35.40 10.11
CA GLN A 215 2.64 -36.09 9.47
C GLN A 215 3.03 -36.65 8.10
N GLN A 216 3.84 -35.92 7.33
CA GLN A 216 4.39 -36.41 6.07
C GLN A 216 5.33 -37.60 6.29
N ASP A 217 6.22 -37.52 7.28
CA ASP A 217 7.12 -38.61 7.63
C ASP A 217 6.34 -39.84 8.12
N GLU A 218 5.30 -39.65 8.95
CA GLU A 218 4.41 -40.72 9.40
C GLU A 218 3.59 -41.33 8.25
N ALA A 219 3.08 -40.50 7.34
CA ALA A 219 2.43 -40.98 6.12
C ALA A 219 3.42 -41.69 5.20
N ALA A 220 4.71 -41.33 5.19
CA ALA A 220 5.73 -42.01 4.42
C ALA A 220 6.21 -43.32 5.08
N ARG A 221 6.05 -43.47 6.42
CA ARG A 221 6.54 -44.64 7.16
C ARG A 221 6.02 -45.96 6.61
N HIS A 222 4.78 -46.06 6.16
CA HIS A 222 4.27 -47.32 5.61
C HIS A 222 4.82 -47.65 4.22
N TRP A 223 5.32 -46.66 3.47
CA TRP A 223 6.03 -46.87 2.20
C TRP A 223 7.52 -47.18 2.41
N LEU A 224 8.10 -46.69 3.52
CA LEU A 224 9.49 -46.94 3.91
C LEU A 224 9.64 -48.15 4.83
N ALA A 225 8.54 -48.68 5.37
CA ALA A 225 8.55 -49.92 6.12
C ALA A 225 8.99 -51.01 5.15
N GLU A 226 10.19 -51.54 5.38
CA GLU A 226 10.63 -52.72 4.66
C GLU A 226 9.55 -53.79 4.85
N PRO A 227 9.10 -54.46 3.76
CA PRO A 227 8.19 -55.58 3.89
C PRO A 227 8.74 -56.53 4.93
N GLU A 228 7.89 -57.05 5.83
CA GLU A 228 8.28 -58.18 6.67
C GLU A 228 8.65 -59.33 5.71
N LEU A 229 9.95 -59.52 5.50
CA LEU A 229 10.48 -60.62 4.72
C LEU A 229 10.11 -61.90 5.45
N ASP A 230 9.70 -62.91 4.71
CA ASP A 230 9.59 -64.22 5.33
C ASP A 230 10.99 -64.69 5.77
N TRP A 231 11.02 -65.67 6.66
CA TRP A 231 12.29 -66.15 7.23
C TRP A 231 13.30 -66.62 6.16
N TYR A 232 12.82 -67.10 5.01
CA TYR A 232 13.68 -67.55 3.92
C TYR A 232 14.28 -66.35 3.16
N ASP A 233 13.47 -65.36 2.83
CA ASP A 233 13.93 -64.12 2.19
C ASP A 233 14.91 -63.33 3.09
N GLN A 234 14.68 -63.35 4.41
CA GLN A 234 15.61 -62.76 5.38
C GLN A 234 16.96 -63.49 5.36
N GLN A 235 16.95 -64.83 5.36
CA GLN A 235 18.18 -65.61 5.27
C GLN A 235 18.93 -65.33 3.96
N LEU A 236 18.22 -65.23 2.83
CA LEU A 236 18.83 -64.93 1.54
C LEU A 236 19.50 -63.55 1.54
N ARG A 237 18.84 -62.53 2.09
CA ARG A 237 19.45 -61.20 2.29
C ARG A 237 20.69 -61.26 3.19
N ASP A 238 20.61 -61.97 4.31
CA ASP A 238 21.74 -62.07 5.24
C ASP A 238 22.95 -62.76 4.58
N GLU A 239 22.70 -63.76 3.72
CA GLU A 239 23.72 -64.43 2.90
C GLU A 239 24.31 -63.49 1.84
N GLU A 240 23.48 -62.73 1.12
CA GLU A 240 23.92 -61.72 0.14
C GLU A 240 24.72 -60.60 0.80
N GLU A 241 24.27 -60.10 1.95
CA GLU A 241 25.02 -59.11 2.74
C GLU A 241 26.34 -59.69 3.25
N ALA A 242 26.36 -60.95 3.67
CA ALA A 242 27.59 -61.60 4.10
C ALA A 242 28.58 -61.78 2.94
N GLU A 243 28.10 -62.14 1.75
CA GLU A 243 28.93 -62.17 0.52
C GLU A 243 29.43 -60.77 0.18
N HIS A 244 28.55 -59.77 0.18
CA HIS A 244 28.93 -58.38 -0.09
C HIS A 244 29.98 -57.86 0.90
N ARG A 245 29.84 -58.15 2.20
CA ARG A 245 30.84 -57.80 3.22
C ARG A 245 32.17 -58.49 2.98
N ARG A 246 32.18 -59.75 2.50
CA ARG A 246 33.41 -60.44 2.10
C ARG A 246 34.04 -59.80 0.87
N ASP A 247 33.24 -59.44 -0.13
CA ASP A 247 33.70 -58.75 -1.34
C ASP A 247 34.33 -57.40 -1.00
N VAL A 248 33.67 -56.58 -0.16
CA VAL A 248 34.19 -55.28 0.30
C VAL A 248 35.48 -55.46 1.10
N ALA A 249 35.51 -56.40 2.04
CA ALA A 249 36.71 -56.67 2.83
C ALA A 249 37.87 -57.18 1.97
N TRP A 250 37.59 -57.96 0.93
CA TRP A 250 38.60 -58.37 -0.05
C TRP A 250 39.13 -57.18 -0.84
N VAL A 251 38.26 -56.27 -1.30
CA VAL A 251 38.69 -55.04 -1.99
C VAL A 251 39.55 -54.15 -1.08
N ASP A 252 39.16 -53.97 0.18
CA ASP A 252 39.91 -53.16 1.15
C ASP A 252 41.28 -53.77 1.50
N GLN A 253 41.47 -55.07 1.30
CA GLN A 253 42.77 -55.74 1.49
C GLN A 253 43.71 -55.62 0.28
N LEU A 254 43.22 -55.19 -0.89
CA LEU A 254 44.07 -55.00 -2.07
C LEU A 254 44.91 -53.74 -1.94
N THR A 255 46.18 -53.85 -2.30
CA THR A 255 47.06 -52.69 -2.46
C THR A 255 46.72 -51.90 -3.72
N ASP A 256 47.12 -50.62 -3.79
CA ASP A 256 46.86 -49.76 -4.96
C ASP A 256 47.43 -50.34 -6.27
N ASP A 257 48.57 -51.02 -6.21
CA ASP A 257 49.20 -51.67 -7.36
C ASP A 257 48.44 -52.92 -7.82
N GLU A 258 47.93 -53.72 -6.89
CA GLU A 258 47.08 -54.89 -7.19
C GLU A 258 45.72 -54.46 -7.76
N LEU A 259 45.12 -53.40 -7.21
CA LEU A 259 43.88 -52.82 -7.71
C LEU A 259 44.07 -52.33 -9.16
N LYS A 260 45.19 -51.65 -9.44
CA LYS A 260 45.52 -51.16 -10.78
C LYS A 260 45.80 -52.31 -11.76
N ALA A 261 46.47 -53.37 -11.32
CA ALA A 261 46.70 -54.57 -12.12
C ALA A 261 45.39 -55.29 -12.48
N LEU A 262 44.46 -55.41 -11.52
CA LEU A 262 43.13 -55.98 -11.75
C LEU A 262 42.28 -55.12 -12.70
N GLN A 263 42.35 -53.80 -12.58
CA GLN A 263 41.68 -52.88 -13.52
C GLN A 263 42.24 -53.04 -14.94
N GLN A 264 43.55 -53.19 -15.10
CA GLN A 264 44.21 -53.39 -16.39
C GLN A 264 43.85 -54.76 -16.99
N GLN A 265 43.92 -55.83 -16.19
CA GLN A 265 43.53 -57.18 -16.59
C GLN A 265 42.05 -57.26 -16.98
N ALA A 266 41.19 -56.56 -16.22
CA ALA A 266 39.80 -56.40 -16.58
C ALA A 266 39.69 -55.70 -17.93
N ALA A 267 40.39 -54.57 -18.17
CA ALA A 267 40.39 -53.82 -19.43
C ALA A 267 40.93 -54.61 -20.65
N ASP A 268 41.75 -55.63 -20.42
CA ASP A 268 42.36 -56.46 -21.47
C ASP A 268 41.55 -57.75 -21.76
N SER A 269 40.74 -58.24 -20.82
CA SER A 269 39.89 -59.43 -21.05
C SER A 269 38.68 -59.12 -21.95
N ALA A 270 38.69 -59.59 -23.20
CA ALA A 270 37.69 -59.28 -24.24
C ALA A 270 36.29 -59.91 -24.07
N LYS A 271 35.93 -60.48 -22.90
CA LYS A 271 34.57 -60.96 -22.62
C LYS A 271 33.82 -59.90 -21.78
N PRO A 272 32.89 -59.11 -22.36
CA PRO A 272 32.42 -57.85 -21.77
C PRO A 272 31.33 -57.97 -20.68
N GLY A 273 31.11 -59.13 -20.06
CA GLY A 273 29.89 -59.39 -19.29
C GLY A 273 29.96 -59.04 -17.80
N ASP A 274 30.58 -59.92 -16.99
CA ASP A 274 30.27 -59.94 -15.55
C ASP A 274 31.27 -59.19 -14.67
N LEU A 275 32.56 -59.47 -14.84
CA LEU A 275 33.57 -59.00 -13.88
C LEU A 275 33.83 -57.50 -13.96
N ARG A 276 33.78 -56.90 -15.17
CA ARG A 276 34.00 -55.45 -15.36
C ARG A 276 32.90 -54.60 -14.72
N ILE A 277 31.65 -55.05 -14.83
CA ILE A 277 30.49 -54.33 -14.29
C ILE A 277 30.53 -54.42 -12.76
N ARG A 278 30.72 -55.63 -12.21
CA ARG A 278 30.77 -55.85 -10.76
C ARG A 278 31.94 -55.10 -10.08
N LEU A 279 33.14 -55.06 -10.68
CA LEU A 279 34.27 -54.27 -10.16
C LEU A 279 34.07 -52.76 -10.24
N ARG A 280 33.43 -52.26 -11.31
CA ARG A 280 33.19 -50.82 -11.49
C ARG A 280 32.13 -50.31 -10.52
N ASP A 281 31.09 -51.10 -10.27
CA ASP A 281 30.01 -50.72 -9.36
C ASP A 281 30.49 -50.75 -7.89
N LEU A 282 31.28 -51.76 -7.50
CA LEU A 282 31.87 -51.85 -6.17
C LEU A 282 32.85 -50.69 -5.89
N THR A 283 33.69 -50.32 -6.87
CA THR A 283 34.62 -49.19 -6.70
C THR A 283 33.94 -47.82 -6.69
N ALA A 284 32.81 -47.67 -7.40
CA ALA A 284 32.00 -46.45 -7.36
C ALA A 284 31.27 -46.28 -6.02
N GLN A 285 30.72 -47.36 -5.46
CA GLN A 285 30.07 -47.35 -4.15
C GLN A 285 31.05 -47.05 -3.00
N ASN A 286 32.24 -47.67 -3.00
CA ASN A 286 33.26 -47.41 -1.97
C ASN A 286 33.81 -45.97 -1.97
N ARG A 287 33.77 -45.27 -3.11
CA ARG A 287 34.13 -43.84 -3.20
C ARG A 287 33.04 -42.91 -2.69
N ALA A 288 31.78 -43.34 -2.70
CA ALA A 288 30.65 -42.53 -2.24
C ALA A 288 30.46 -42.60 -0.70
N THR A 289 30.97 -43.66 -0.05
CA THR A 289 30.81 -43.90 1.39
C THR A 289 32.01 -43.47 2.24
N ARG A 290 33.16 -43.15 1.63
CA ARG A 290 34.30 -42.53 2.35
C ARG A 290 34.08 -41.01 2.44
N PRO A 291 33.97 -40.42 3.65
CA PRO A 291 33.81 -38.97 3.85
C PRO A 291 35.07 -38.17 3.49
#